data_AF-A0A0C3A1Z2-F1
#
_entry.id   AF-A0A0C3A1Z2-F1
#
_cell.length_a   1.000
_cell.length_b   1.000
_cell.length_c   1.000
_cell.angle_alpha   90.00
_cell.angle_beta   90.00
_cell.angle_gamma   90.00
#
_symmetry.space_group_name_H-M   'P 1'
#
loop_
_entity.id
_entity.type
_entity.pdbx_description
1 polymer ?
#
loop_
_entity_poly.entity_id
_entity_poly.type
_entity_poly.pdbx_seq_one_letter_code
_entity_poly.pdbx_strand_id
1 'polypeptide(L)'
;NVRTRWDSTYFMINRLRTLRQAIELFMAAPRNTDVAHHKMALLDWEVLQDLEFILEAPSIAQQTMSGEHCPLLGGTLPAYETFMAQWQAMATSPNHPQL
;
A
#
# COMPACT_ATOMS: atom_id res chain seq x y z
N ASN A 1 15.73 0.61 15.66
CA ASN A 1 14.49 0.76 14.87
C ASN A 1 14.73 0.34 13.44
N VAL A 2 14.39 -0.90 13.09
CA VAL A 2 14.27 -1.29 11.68
C VAL A 2 13.14 -0.44 11.12
N ARG A 3 13.46 0.47 10.20
CA ARG A 3 12.48 1.31 9.50
C ARG A 3 11.81 0.41 8.46
N THR A 4 10.88 -0.44 8.87
CA THR A 4 10.03 -1.17 7.93
C THR A 4 9.32 -0.13 7.08
N ARG A 5 9.70 -0.03 5.81
CA ARG A 5 9.31 1.07 4.90
C ARG A 5 7.87 0.95 4.38
N TRP A 6 7.10 0.01 4.92
CA TRP A 6 5.78 -0.37 4.44
C TRP A 6 4.80 0.82 4.48
N ASP A 7 4.85 1.68 5.51
CA ASP A 7 4.05 2.92 5.53
C ASP A 7 4.34 3.84 4.34
N SER A 8 5.61 4.13 4.08
CA SER A 8 5.96 5.04 2.98
C SER A 8 5.56 4.48 1.62
N THR A 9 5.67 3.15 1.45
CA THR A 9 5.23 2.46 0.23
C THR A 9 3.71 2.49 0.12
N TYR A 10 2.97 2.21 1.19
CA TYR A 10 1.51 2.29 1.23
C TYR A 10 1.03 3.69 0.83
N PHE A 11 1.54 4.75 1.49
CA PHE A 11 1.14 6.13 1.17
C PHE A 11 1.52 6.54 -0.25
N MET A 12 2.66 6.09 -0.77
CA MET A 12 3.06 6.35 -2.14
C MET A 12 2.10 5.70 -3.14
N ILE A 13 1.73 4.44 -2.93
CA ILE A 13 0.79 3.69 -3.78
C ILE A 13 -0.60 4.31 -3.72
N ASN A 14 -1.13 4.56 -2.52
CA ASN A 14 -2.43 5.21 -2.33
C ASN A 14 -2.47 6.57 -3.04
N ARG A 15 -1.41 7.38 -2.90
CA ARG A 15 -1.32 8.69 -3.56
C ARG A 15 -1.25 8.57 -5.08
N LEU A 16 -0.46 7.62 -5.59
CA LEU A 16 -0.33 7.34 -7.02
C LEU A 16 -1.68 6.91 -7.62
N ARG A 17 -2.40 5.99 -6.97
CA ARG A 17 -3.74 5.54 -7.39
C ARG A 17 -4.77 6.65 -7.33
N THR A 18 -4.78 7.45 -6.28
CA THR A 18 -5.66 8.63 -6.15
C THR A 18 -5.45 9.63 -7.29
N LEU A 19 -4.20 9.81 -7.74
CA LEU A 19 -3.84 10.76 -8.79
C LEU A 19 -3.84 10.16 -10.20
N ARG A 20 -4.30 8.92 -10.40
CA ARG A 20 -4.22 8.21 -11.68
C ARG A 20 -4.68 9.04 -12.88
N GLN A 21 -5.86 9.66 -12.80
CA GLN A 21 -6.39 10.48 -13.90
C GLN A 21 -5.49 11.68 -14.24
N ALA A 22 -4.98 12.37 -13.21
CA ALA A 22 -4.08 13.50 -13.40
C ALA A 22 -2.74 13.06 -14.01
N ILE A 23 -2.22 11.91 -13.61
CA ILE A 23 -0.99 11.32 -14.15
C ILE A 23 -1.20 10.93 -15.62
N GLU A 24 -2.32 10.28 -15.96
CA GLU A 24 -2.62 9.89 -17.34
C GLU A 24 -2.74 11.13 -18.26
N LEU A 25 -3.38 12.21 -17.79
CA LEU A 25 -3.43 13.49 -18.52
C LEU A 25 -2.05 14.15 -18.64
N PHE A 26 -1.25 14.13 -17.58
CA PHE A 26 0.11 14.66 -17.59
C PHE A 26 1.00 13.90 -18.58
N MET A 27 0.90 12.58 -18.63
CA MET A 27 1.67 11.73 -19.57
C MET A 27 1.19 11.88 -21.03
N ALA A 28 -0.08 12.21 -21.25
CA ALA A 28 -0.64 12.45 -22.58
C ALA A 28 -0.28 13.83 -23.14
N ALA A 29 0.27 14.74 -22.33
CA ALA A 29 0.60 16.08 -22.76
C ALA A 29 1.79 16.06 -23.76
N PRO A 30 1.72 16.78 -24.90
CA PRO A 30 2.79 16.80 -25.91
C PRO A 30 4.16 17.29 -25.41
N ARG A 31 4.19 17.97 -24.26
CA ARG A 31 5.42 18.48 -23.61
C ARG A 31 6.16 17.41 -22.79
N ASN A 32 5.51 16.30 -22.49
CA ASN A 32 5.97 15.26 -21.56
C ASN A 32 6.22 13.93 -22.29
N THR A 33 6.60 14.00 -23.56
CA THR A 33 6.87 12.81 -24.39
C THR A 33 8.05 11.99 -23.87
N ASP A 34 8.97 12.63 -23.14
CA ASP A 34 10.09 12.02 -22.44
C ASP A 34 9.65 11.05 -21.36
N VAL A 35 8.54 11.30 -20.67
CA VAL A 35 8.02 10.43 -19.60
C VAL A 35 6.87 9.54 -20.03
N ALA A 36 6.27 9.77 -21.19
CA ALA A 36 5.13 9.00 -21.70
C ALA A 36 5.40 7.49 -21.79
N HIS A 37 6.66 7.08 -21.99
CA HIS A 37 7.07 5.68 -22.03
C HIS A 37 7.03 4.97 -20.66
N HIS A 38 6.88 5.70 -19.56
CA HIS A 38 6.68 5.16 -18.21
C HIS A 38 5.20 4.94 -17.85
N LYS A 39 4.29 5.08 -18.83
CA LYS A 39 2.87 4.86 -18.59
C LYS A 39 2.62 3.40 -18.17
N MET A 40 1.97 3.24 -17.04
CA MET A 40 1.60 1.94 -16.48
C MET A 40 0.46 1.31 -17.28
N ALA A 41 0.57 0.01 -17.54
CA ALA A 41 -0.50 -0.79 -18.12
C ALA A 41 -1.63 -1.02 -17.10
N LEU A 42 -2.80 -1.45 -17.58
CA LEU A 42 -3.94 -1.74 -16.69
C LEU A 42 -3.58 -2.74 -15.60
N LEU A 43 -2.86 -3.81 -15.96
CA LEU A 43 -2.39 -4.84 -15.03
C LEU A 43 -1.50 -4.25 -13.93
N ASP A 44 -0.62 -3.30 -14.26
CA ASP A 44 0.24 -2.69 -13.26
C ASP A 44 -0.59 -1.90 -12.22
N TRP A 45 -1.71 -1.29 -12.62
CA TRP A 45 -2.63 -0.60 -11.71
C TRP A 45 -3.40 -1.57 -10.81
N GLU A 46 -3.73 -2.76 -11.31
CA GLU A 46 -4.38 -3.83 -10.54
C GLU A 46 -3.41 -4.38 -9.49
N VAL A 47 -2.16 -4.65 -9.86
CA VAL A 47 -1.11 -5.07 -8.92
C VAL A 47 -0.88 -4.01 -7.84
N LEU A 48 -0.88 -2.72 -8.19
CA LEU A 48 -0.78 -1.65 -7.20
C LEU A 48 -1.97 -1.63 -6.23
N GLN A 49 -3.18 -1.96 -6.70
CA GLN A 49 -4.35 -2.04 -5.86
C GLN A 49 -4.25 -3.19 -4.85
N ASP A 50 -3.79 -4.36 -5.30
CA ASP A 50 -3.58 -5.51 -4.43
C ASP A 50 -2.50 -5.23 -3.39
N LEU A 51 -1.41 -4.58 -3.79
CA LEU A 51 -0.35 -4.16 -2.87
C LEU A 51 -0.84 -3.13 -1.84
N GLU A 52 -1.66 -2.16 -2.23
CA GLU A 52 -2.26 -1.22 -1.29
C GLU A 52 -3.10 -1.94 -0.23
N PHE A 53 -3.92 -2.89 -0.67
CA PHE A 53 -4.78 -3.68 0.20
C PHE A 53 -3.98 -4.54 1.19
N ILE A 54 -2.91 -5.20 0.73
CA ILE A 54 -2.03 -6.01 1.60
C ILE A 54 -1.31 -5.14 2.63
N LEU A 55 -0.91 -3.91 2.25
CA LEU A 55 -0.12 -3.01 3.09
C LEU A 55 -0.94 -2.16 4.06
N GLU A 56 -2.26 -2.05 3.87
CA GLU A 56 -3.15 -1.26 4.73
C GLU A 56 -3.05 -1.69 6.21
N ALA A 57 -3.20 -2.99 6.47
CA ALA A 57 -3.21 -3.54 7.82
C ALA A 57 -1.89 -3.32 8.60
N PRO A 58 -0.71 -3.64 8.04
CA PRO A 58 0.57 -3.27 8.65
C PRO A 58 0.74 -1.76 8.83
N SER A 59 0.23 -0.96 7.89
CA SER A 59 0.39 0.49 7.96
C SER A 59 -0.39 1.08 9.14
N ILE A 60 -1.62 0.62 9.35
CA ILE A 60 -2.44 0.98 10.52
C ILE A 60 -1.72 0.58 11.82
N ALA A 61 -1.23 -0.66 11.90
CA ALA A 61 -0.50 -1.13 13.08
C ALA A 61 0.73 -0.27 13.39
N GLN A 62 1.51 0.06 12.35
CA GLN A 62 2.70 0.90 12.48
C GLN A 62 2.37 2.33 12.90
N GLN A 63 1.32 2.92 12.33
CA GLN A 63 0.88 4.27 12.69
C GLN A 63 0.34 4.34 14.12
N THR A 64 -0.45 3.35 14.55
CA THR A 64 -0.94 3.25 15.93
C THR A 64 0.24 3.18 16.92
N MET A 65 1.22 2.30 16.68
CA MET A 65 2.39 2.17 17.56
C MET A 65 3.29 3.41 17.55
N SER A 66 3.37 4.13 16.42
CA SER A 66 4.22 5.32 16.29
C SER A 66 3.63 6.57 16.96
N GLY A 67 2.33 6.58 17.24
CA GLY A 67 1.62 7.69 17.89
C GLY A 67 1.61 7.62 19.43
N GLU A 68 2.04 6.51 20.03
CA GLU A 68 1.99 6.32 21.48
C GLU A 68 3.22 6.91 22.19
N HIS A 69 2.97 7.75 23.19
CA HIS A 69 4.01 8.42 23.98
C HIS A 69 4.64 7.51 25.05
N CYS A 70 4.05 6.31 25.26
CA CYS A 70 4.52 5.29 26.18
C CYS A 70 4.66 3.98 25.39
N PRO A 71 5.86 3.38 25.28
CA PRO A 71 6.06 2.17 24.50
C PRO A 71 5.50 1.00 25.31
N LEU A 72 4.19 0.75 25.19
CA LEU A 72 3.59 -0.44 25.76
C LEU A 72 4.00 -1.62 24.88
N LEU A 73 5.12 -2.25 25.25
CA LEU A 73 5.55 -3.56 24.75
C LEU A 73 4.38 -4.58 24.72
N GLY A 74 3.38 -4.40 25.59
CA GLY A 74 2.15 -5.21 25.61
C GLY A 74 1.17 -4.99 24.46
N GLY A 75 1.20 -3.85 23.76
CA GLY A 75 0.33 -3.56 22.60
C GLY A 75 0.95 -3.97 21.25
N THR A 76 2.28 -4.10 21.21
CA THR A 76 3.01 -4.50 20.00
C THR A 76 2.63 -5.91 19.54
N LEU A 77 2.67 -6.90 20.43
CA LEU A 77 2.37 -8.28 20.06
C LEU A 77 0.93 -8.46 19.54
N PRO A 78 -0.12 -7.94 20.22
CA PRO A 78 -1.48 -7.96 19.69
C PRO A 78 -1.63 -7.27 18.32
N ALA A 79 -0.91 -6.16 18.08
CA ALA A 79 -0.94 -5.49 16.78
C ALA A 79 -0.37 -6.39 15.67
N TYR A 80 0.76 -7.06 15.92
CA TYR A 80 1.33 -8.04 14.99
C TYR A 80 0.41 -9.23 14.74
N GLU A 81 -0.15 -9.81 15.81
CA GLU A 81 -1.09 -10.94 15.70
C GLU A 81 -2.32 -10.57 14.87
N THR A 82 -2.84 -9.35 15.04
CA THR A 82 -4.04 -8.87 14.34
C THR A 82 -3.84 -8.81 12.84
N PHE A 83 -2.79 -8.12 12.35
CA PHE A 83 -2.60 -8.01 10.90
C PHE A 83 -2.14 -9.34 10.29
N MET A 84 -1.41 -10.18 11.02
CA MET A 84 -1.05 -11.53 10.56
C MET A 84 -2.30 -12.41 10.38
N ALA A 85 -3.26 -12.34 11.31
CA ALA A 85 -4.54 -13.02 11.18
C ALA A 85 -5.35 -12.50 9.99
N GLN A 86 -5.34 -11.19 9.73
CA GLN A 86 -5.96 -10.59 8.55
C GLN A 86 -5.33 -11.12 7.26
N TRP A 87 -4.00 -11.17 7.18
CA TRP A 87 -3.28 -11.74 6.04
C TRP A 87 -3.61 -13.22 5.80
N GLN A 88 -3.67 -14.02 6.88
CA GLN A 88 -4.07 -15.43 6.77
C GLN A 88 -5.52 -15.60 6.30
N ALA A 89 -6.43 -14.77 6.79
CA ALA A 89 -7.83 -14.78 6.36
C ALA A 89 -7.95 -14.41 4.87
N MET A 90 -7.18 -13.41 4.41
CA MET A 90 -7.12 -13.05 2.98
C MET A 90 -6.58 -14.18 2.11
N ALA A 91 -5.50 -14.84 2.54
CA ALA A 91 -4.92 -15.96 1.81
C ALA A 91 -5.85 -17.18 1.73
N THR A 92 -6.73 -17.36 2.72
CA THR A 92 -7.66 -18.49 2.78
C THR A 92 -9.00 -18.19 2.10
N SER A 93 -9.29 -16.91 1.80
CA SER A 93 -10.52 -16.50 1.14
C SER A 93 -10.55 -16.99 -0.32
N PRO A 94 -11.62 -17.68 -0.77
CA PRO A 94 -11.74 -18.17 -2.14
C PRO A 94 -11.97 -17.07 -3.20
N ASN A 95 -12.12 -15.81 -2.77
CA ASN A 95 -12.30 -14.63 -3.64
C ASN A 95 -11.03 -13.78 -3.73
N HIS A 96 -9.89 -14.38 -4.06
CA HIS A 96 -8.73 -13.59 -4.45
C HIS A 96 -8.95 -13.10 -5.91
N PRO A 97 -8.82 -11.79 -6.21
CA PRO A 97 -8.59 -11.36 -7.60
C PRO A 97 -7.36 -12.12 -8.08
N GLN A 98 -7.51 -12.83 -9.19
CA GLN A 98 -6.52 -13.76 -9.68
C GLN A 98 -5.21 -13.04 -9.97
N LEU A 99 -4.13 -13.48 -9.32
CA LEU A 99 -2.78 -13.38 -9.88
C LEU A 99 -2.71 -14.21 -11.16
#